data_AF-A0A9D6A0W2-F1
#
_entry.id   AF-A0A9D6A0W2-F1
#
_cell.length_a   1.000
_cell.length_b   1.000
_cell.length_c   1.000
_cell.angle_alpha   90.00
_cell.angle_beta   90.00
_cell.angle_gamma   90.00
#
_symmetry.space_group_name_H-M   'P 1'
#
loop_
_entity.id
_entity.type
_entity.pdbx_description
1 polymer ?
#
loop_
_entity_poly.entity_id
_entity_poly.type
_entity_poly.pdbx_seq_one_letter_code
_entity_poly.pdbx_strand_id
1 'polypeptide(L)' 'MEALLKTIVEELVEEGAEVNIERVIKDGRGVYQVTLPKDQFGRVIGKKGRIASSIRTIIKSLGAKEGQKIDIEFIEK' A
#
# COMPACT_ATOMS: atom_id res chain seq x y z
N MET A 1 5.85 -9.39 -2.73
CA MET A 1 4.85 -8.30 -2.82
C MET A 1 5.20 -7.10 -1.95
N GLU A 2 5.62 -7.30 -0.71
CA GLU A 2 6.04 -6.21 0.19
C GLU A 2 7.13 -5.31 -0.39
N ALA A 3 8.21 -5.88 -0.92
CA ALA A 3 9.30 -5.11 -1.54
C ALA A 3 8.81 -4.21 -2.69
N LEU A 4 7.91 -4.71 -3.54
CA LEU A 4 7.31 -3.93 -4.62
C LEU A 4 6.48 -2.75 -4.07
N LEU A 5 5.64 -3.03 -3.06
CA LEU A 5 4.82 -2.00 -2.42
C LEU A 5 5.70 -0.93 -1.77
N LYS A 6 6.75 -1.36 -1.08
CA LYS A 6 7.75 -0.48 -0.47
C LYS A 6 8.39 0.44 -1.50
N THR A 7 8.93 -0.12 -2.58
CA THR A 7 9.54 0.67 -3.67
C THR A 7 8.57 1.68 -4.26
N ILE A 8 7.33 1.28 -4.56
CA ILE A 8 6.34 2.21 -5.13
C ILE A 8 6.02 3.34 -4.15
N VAL A 9 5.84 3.03 -2.87
CA VAL A 9 5.47 4.03 -1.86
C VAL A 9 6.64 4.98 -1.58
N GLU A 10 7.86 4.46 -1.46
CA GLU A 10 9.08 5.27 -1.25
C GLU A 10 9.30 6.30 -2.36
N GLU A 11 9.08 5.92 -3.63
CA GLU A 11 9.19 6.85 -4.78
C GLU A 11 8.08 7.91 -4.82
N LEU A 12 6.96 7.70 -4.11
CA LEU A 12 5.84 8.64 -4.05
C LEU A 12 5.93 9.62 -2.88
N VAL A 13 6.77 9.33 -1.89
CA VAL A 13 6.96 10.16 -0.69
C VAL A 13 8.26 10.95 -0.78
N GLU A 14 8.52 11.80 0.22
CA GLU A 14 9.78 12.55 0.29
C GLU A 14 10.90 11.64 0.79
N GLU A 15 12.13 11.93 0.38
CA GLU A 15 13.29 11.15 0.82
C GLU A 15 13.41 11.21 2.36
N GLY A 16 13.53 10.04 2.98
CA GLY A 16 13.59 9.91 4.44
C GLY A 16 12.24 9.92 5.16
N ALA A 17 11.11 9.94 4.44
CA ALA A 17 9.79 9.80 5.06
C ALA A 17 9.63 8.44 5.78
N GLU A 18 8.98 8.44 6.94
CA GLU A 18 8.68 7.22 7.70
C GLU A 18 7.59 6.42 6.98
N VAL A 19 7.95 5.30 6.35
CA VAL A 19 7.02 4.37 5.73
C VAL A 19 7.09 3.03 6.46
N ASN A 20 6.00 2.65 7.14
CA ASN A 20 5.90 1.32 7.76
C ASN A 20 4.93 0.44 6.97
N ILE A 21 5.34 -0.78 6.64
CA ILE A 21 4.51 -1.76 5.93
C ILE A 21 4.47 -3.03 6.75
N GLU A 22 3.26 -3.42 7.15
CA GLU A 22 3.02 -4.67 7.88
C GLU A 22 2.02 -5.54 7.13
N ARG A 23 2.22 -6.85 7.19
CA ARG A 23 1.28 -7.83 6.65
C ARG A 23 0.50 -8.47 7.79
N VAL A 24 -0.82 -8.31 7.76
CA VAL A 24 -1.75 -8.94 8.71
C VAL A 24 -2.73 -9.86 8.00
N ILE A 25 -3.33 -10.79 8.72
CA ILE A 25 -4.45 -11.58 8.22
C ILE A 25 -5.74 -10.99 8.80
N LYS A 26 -6.66 -10.59 7.92
CA LYS A 26 -7.96 -10.01 8.27
C LYS A 26 -9.04 -10.64 7.39
N ASP A 27 -10.10 -11.15 8.00
CA ASP A 27 -11.21 -11.82 7.31
C ASP A 27 -10.76 -12.93 6.33
N GLY A 28 -9.74 -13.71 6.70
CA GLY A 28 -9.18 -14.78 5.86
C GLY A 28 -8.42 -14.27 4.61
N ARG A 29 -8.02 -13.00 4.59
CA ARG A 29 -7.27 -12.37 3.50
C ARG A 29 -6.01 -11.72 4.05
N GLY A 30 -4.94 -11.69 3.26
CA GLY A 30 -3.75 -10.92 3.59
C GLY A 30 -4.01 -9.43 3.38
N VAL A 31 -3.70 -8.59 4.34
CA VAL A 31 -3.80 -7.14 4.22
C VAL A 31 -2.44 -6.53 4.49
N TYR A 32 -1.94 -5.75 3.54
CA TYR A 32 -0.78 -4.89 3.74
C TYR A 32 -1.25 -3.57 4.33
N GLN A 33 -0.86 -3.28 5.56
CA GLN A 33 -1.09 -2.01 6.22
C GLN A 33 0.11 -1.10 5.97
N VAL A 34 -0.11 -0.03 5.21
CA VAL A 34 0.89 0.97 4.87
C VAL A 34 0.62 2.21 5.71
N THR A 35 1.46 2.43 6.72
CA THR A 35 1.36 3.58 7.61
C THR A 35 2.30 4.67 7.13
N LEU A 36 1.75 5.88 7.00
CA LEU A 36 2.44 7.05 6.47
C LEU A 36 2.12 8.27 7.33
N PRO A 37 3.06 9.20 7.51
CA PRO A 37 2.75 10.47 8.14
C PRO A 37 1.80 11.31 7.28
N LYS A 38 1.02 12.16 7.94
CA LYS A 38 -0.05 12.99 7.35
C LYS A 38 0.37 13.82 6.13
N ASP A 39 1.56 14.40 6.15
CA ASP A 39 2.12 15.21 5.07
C ASP A 39 2.37 14.39 3.78
N GLN A 40 2.67 13.10 3.92
CA GLN A 40 2.92 12.19 2.80
C GLN A 40 1.67 11.45 2.33
N PHE A 41 0.67 11.29 3.21
CA PHE A 41 -0.55 10.54 2.92
C PHE A 41 -1.26 11.04 1.64
N GLY A 42 -1.38 12.36 1.49
CA GLY A 42 -2.01 12.97 0.31
C GLY A 42 -1.34 12.60 -1.02
N ARG A 43 -0.01 12.46 -1.03
CA ARG A 43 0.78 12.10 -2.22
C ARG A 43 0.51 10.65 -2.65
N VAL A 44 0.42 9.74 -1.69
CA VAL A 44 0.17 8.31 -1.93
C VAL A 44 -1.28 8.02 -2.29
N ILE A 45 -2.24 8.70 -1.65
CA ILE A 45 -3.65 8.57 -2.01
C ILE A 45 -3.91 9.14 -3.42
N GLY A 46 -3.35 10.32 -3.69
CA GLY A 46 -3.52 11.03 -4.95
C GLY A 46 -4.94 11.58 -5.16
N LYS A 47 -5.12 12.37 -6.23
CA LYS A 47 -6.41 13.04 -6.51
C LYS A 47 -7.55 12.03 -6.68
N LYS A 48 -8.54 12.11 -5.77
CA LYS A 48 -9.69 11.18 -5.65
C LYS A 48 -9.29 9.72 -5.37
N GLY A 49 -8.13 9.49 -4.74
CA GLY A 49 -7.68 8.13 -4.43
C GLY A 49 -7.15 7.34 -5.63
N ARG A 50 -6.85 8.00 -6.76
CA ARG A 50 -6.46 7.31 -8.00
C ARG A 50 -5.14 6.54 -7.85
N ILE A 51 -4.13 7.11 -7.19
CA ILE A 51 -2.83 6.45 -7.04
C ILE A 51 -2.98 5.21 -6.16
N ALA A 52 -3.58 5.35 -4.97
CA ALA A 52 -3.88 4.23 -4.10
C ALA A 52 -4.72 3.12 -4.77
N SER A 53 -5.68 3.49 -5.62
CA SER A 53 -6.50 2.52 -6.37
C SER A 53 -5.68 1.73 -7.40
N SER A 54 -4.78 2.40 -8.11
CA SER A 54 -3.87 1.73 -9.06
C SER A 54 -2.92 0.76 -8.35
N ILE A 55 -2.33 1.19 -7.23
CA ILE A 55 -1.43 0.32 -6.43
C ILE A 55 -2.19 -0.92 -5.93
N ARG A 56 -3.40 -0.74 -5.39
CA ARG A 56 -4.27 -1.87 -4.97
C ARG A 56 -4.55 -2.83 -6.12
N THR A 57 -4.78 -2.32 -7.32
CA THR A 57 -5.07 -3.14 -8.50
C THR A 57 -3.88 -4.04 -8.84
N ILE A 58 -2.66 -3.48 -8.83
CA ILE A 58 -1.43 -4.23 -9.11
C ILE A 58 -1.23 -5.35 -8.08
N ILE A 59 -1.30 -5.03 -6.79
CA ILE A 59 -1.11 -6.02 -5.72
C ILE A 59 -2.21 -7.09 -5.73
N LYS A 60 -3.47 -6.70 -5.96
CA LYS A 60 -4.58 -7.65 -6.10
C LYS A 60 -4.36 -8.62 -7.26
N SER A 61 -3.88 -8.12 -8.40
CA SER A 61 -3.57 -8.96 -9.57
C SER A 61 -2.45 -9.95 -9.29
N LEU A 62 -1.40 -9.53 -8.56
CA LEU A 62 -0.31 -10.43 -8.16
C LEU A 62 -0.79 -11.49 -7.16
N GLY A 63 -1.55 -11.08 -6.14
CA GLY A 63 -2.16 -12.02 -5.19
C GLY A 63 -3.05 -13.04 -5.88
N ALA A 64 -3.92 -12.59 -6.79
CA ALA A 64 -4.79 -13.47 -7.55
C ALA A 64 -4.01 -14.51 -8.38
N LYS A 65 -2.89 -14.09 -9.00
CA LYS A 65 -1.99 -15.00 -9.73
C LYS A 65 -1.38 -16.09 -8.82
N GLU A 66 -1.14 -15.77 -7.55
CA GLU A 66 -0.62 -16.71 -6.54
C GLU A 66 -1.73 -17.46 -5.78
N GLY A 67 -3.00 -17.29 -6.16
CA GLY A 67 -4.13 -17.90 -5.45
C GLY A 67 -4.40 -17.29 -4.06
N GLN A 68 -3.83 -16.13 -3.76
CA GLN A 68 -3.96 -15.44 -2.47
C GLN A 68 -4.90 -14.24 -2.59
N LYS A 69 -5.82 -14.09 -1.63
CA LYS A 69 -6.62 -12.88 -1.51
C LYS A 69 -5.82 -11.83 -0.72
N ILE A 70 -5.40 -10.77 -1.40
CA ILE A 70 -4.57 -9.71 -0.82
C ILE A 70 -5.23 -8.34 -1.03
N ASP A 71 -5.19 -7.47 -0.02
CA ASP A 71 -5.63 -6.08 -0.09
C ASP A 71 -4.60 -5.12 0.56
N ILE A 72 -4.81 -3.82 0.40
CA ILE A 72 -3.96 -2.76 0.98
C ILE A 72 -4.81 -1.74 1.73
N GLU A 73 -4.46 -1.49 2.99
CA GLU A 73 -4.99 -0.42 3.83
C GLU A 73 -3.90 0.67 3.98
N PHE A 74 -4.22 1.91 3.62
CA PHE A 74 -3.35 3.06 3.86
C PHE A 74 -3.83 3.75 5.14
N ILE A 75 -2.92 3.98 6.08
CA ILE A 75 -3.19 4.52 7.41
C ILE A 75 -2.41 5.83 7.58
N GLU A 76 -3.10 6.89 7.98
CA GLU A 76 -2.50 8.18 8.35
C GLU A 76 -2.05 8.11 9.82
N LYS A 77 -0.78 8.45 10.07
CA LYS A 77 -0.19 8.61 11.40
C LYS A 77 -0.01 10.09 11.74
#